data_AF-A0A937FND6-F1
#
_entry.id   AF-A0A937FND6-F1
#
_cell.length_a   1.000
_cell.length_b   1.000
_cell.length_c   1.000
_cell.angle_alpha   90.00
_cell.angle_beta   90.00
_cell.angle_gamma   90.00
#
_symmetry.space_group_name_H-M   'P 1'
#
loop_
_entity.id
_entity.type
_entity.pdbx_description
1 polymer ?
#
loop_
_entity_poly.entity_id
_entity_poly.type
_entity_poly.pdbx_seq_one_letter_code
_entity_poly.pdbx_strand_id
1 'polypeptide(L)'
;MAVRNWDSETFEPKDGLARPRRGAVVDVGIWDLVQWAFQVEGASLNFDEVGMRYNVGIEWILIEQARLGCRPDGGGRSDPHPDADIVAAALTVLPEAYGGAGMAITIAECARTGRMPDCMPNAVARCAPRGWRRHKTGTYAEREYWTGPGRWPSTWLSDKYGYVCPVTYTGTAVDVGRARRAYLQWWSALLELRHCLSIGRSLSAFRLTDAMPRREPWKDKA
;
A
#
# COMPACT_ATOMS: atom_id res chain seq x y z
N MET A 1 -11.28 -11.79 34.70
CA MET A 1 -11.57 -12.18 33.30
C MET A 1 -10.50 -11.55 32.43
N ALA A 2 -9.49 -12.34 32.07
CA ALA A 2 -8.29 -11.86 31.40
C ALA A 2 -8.59 -11.49 29.94
N VAL A 3 -8.20 -10.28 29.56
CA VAL A 3 -8.10 -9.83 28.17
C VAL A 3 -7.06 -10.73 27.50
N ARG A 4 -7.50 -11.60 26.59
CA ARG A 4 -6.58 -12.37 25.75
C ARG A 4 -5.87 -11.38 24.84
N ASN A 5 -4.60 -11.18 25.10
CA ASN A 5 -3.69 -10.48 24.20
C ASN A 5 -3.76 -11.17 22.84
N TRP A 6 -3.97 -10.36 21.81
CA TRP A 6 -3.92 -10.79 20.43
C TRP A 6 -2.50 -11.22 20.12
N ASP A 7 -2.28 -12.53 19.97
CA ASP A 7 -1.14 -13.01 19.20
C ASP A 7 -1.48 -12.76 17.73
N SER A 8 -1.19 -11.54 17.29
CA SER A 8 -0.96 -11.30 15.89
C SER A 8 0.26 -12.13 15.50
N GLU A 9 0.05 -13.32 14.94
CA GLU A 9 0.99 -13.88 13.97
C GLU A 9 1.00 -12.95 12.75
N THR A 10 1.50 -11.73 12.95
CA THR A 10 2.24 -11.04 11.91
C THR A 10 3.28 -12.04 11.47
N PHE A 11 3.21 -12.47 10.21
CA PHE A 11 4.31 -13.13 9.54
C PHE A 11 5.55 -12.28 9.83
N GLU A 12 6.35 -12.69 10.83
CA GLU A 12 7.51 -11.95 11.28
C GLU A 12 8.40 -11.77 10.05
N PRO A 13 8.96 -10.56 9.80
CA PRO A 13 10.04 -10.42 8.85
C PRO A 13 11.15 -11.34 9.34
N LYS A 14 11.30 -12.51 8.69
CA LYS A 14 12.35 -13.46 8.99
C LYS A 14 13.68 -12.80 8.74
N ASP A 15 14.38 -12.48 9.83
CA ASP A 15 15.73 -11.92 9.83
C ASP A 15 15.83 -10.57 9.07
N GLY A 16 16.85 -9.77 9.37
CA GLY A 16 17.03 -8.48 8.71
C GLY A 16 17.02 -8.62 7.17
N LEU A 17 16.36 -7.69 6.48
CA LEU A 17 16.31 -7.62 5.01
C LEU A 17 17.67 -8.01 4.40
N ALA A 18 17.66 -8.91 3.41
CA ALA A 18 18.87 -9.42 2.79
C ALA A 18 19.74 -8.25 2.27
N ARG A 19 20.89 -8.02 2.93
CA ARG A 19 21.85 -6.99 2.51
C ARG A 19 22.98 -7.65 1.72
N PRO A 20 23.35 -7.10 0.56
CA PRO A 20 24.44 -7.64 -0.21
C PRO A 20 25.75 -7.42 0.54
N ARG A 21 26.55 -8.48 0.72
CA ARG A 21 27.92 -8.36 1.21
C ARG A 21 28.86 -8.27 0.01
N ARG A 22 29.88 -7.40 0.11
CA ARG A 22 30.83 -7.18 -0.97
C ARG A 22 31.46 -8.51 -1.42
N GLY A 23 31.25 -8.88 -2.69
CA GLY A 23 31.80 -10.10 -3.31
C GLY A 23 30.99 -11.38 -3.09
N ALA A 24 29.83 -11.34 -2.43
CA ALA A 24 28.94 -12.49 -2.26
C ALA A 24 27.60 -12.26 -2.97
N VAL A 25 27.11 -13.29 -3.65
CA VAL A 25 25.77 -13.30 -4.24
C VAL A 25 24.80 -13.89 -3.21
N VAL A 26 23.74 -13.16 -2.89
CA VAL A 26 22.72 -13.57 -1.92
C VAL A 26 21.47 -14.05 -2.65
N ASP A 27 20.98 -15.24 -2.30
CA ASP A 27 19.70 -15.75 -2.77
C ASP A 27 18.57 -14.97 -2.08
N VAL A 28 17.63 -14.43 -2.85
CA VAL A 28 16.57 -13.54 -2.32
C VAL A 28 15.23 -13.79 -2.99
N GLY A 29 14.13 -13.63 -2.25
CA GLY A 29 12.78 -13.58 -2.82
C GLY A 29 12.50 -12.22 -3.45
N ILE A 30 11.57 -12.14 -4.40
CA ILE A 30 11.30 -10.85 -5.07
C ILE A 30 10.81 -9.79 -4.09
N TRP A 31 9.99 -10.17 -3.11
CA TRP A 31 9.45 -9.21 -2.14
C TRP A 31 10.53 -8.64 -1.22
N ASP A 32 11.44 -9.49 -0.73
CA ASP A 32 12.55 -9.05 0.12
C ASP A 32 13.53 -8.15 -0.64
N LEU A 33 13.75 -8.43 -1.94
CA LEU A 33 14.57 -7.60 -2.81
C LEU A 33 13.95 -6.21 -3.00
N VAL A 34 12.64 -6.14 -3.25
CA VAL A 34 11.93 -4.86 -3.41
C VAL A 34 11.90 -4.09 -2.10
N GLN A 35 11.67 -4.76 -0.96
CA GLN A 35 11.77 -4.15 0.36
C GLN A 35 13.18 -3.60 0.61
N TRP A 36 14.25 -4.36 0.34
CA TRP A 36 15.61 -3.85 0.44
C TRP A 36 15.83 -2.61 -0.43
N ALA A 37 15.43 -2.66 -1.71
CA ALA A 37 15.63 -1.56 -2.64
C ALA A 37 14.96 -0.25 -2.18
N PHE A 38 13.71 -0.31 -1.72
CA PHE A 38 12.96 0.89 -1.34
C PHE A 38 13.09 1.30 0.13
N GLN A 39 13.29 0.35 1.05
CA GLN A 39 13.35 0.60 2.48
C GLN A 39 14.78 0.83 2.98
N VAL A 40 15.77 0.12 2.43
CA VAL A 40 17.18 0.19 2.88
C VAL A 40 18.00 1.10 1.97
N GLU A 41 17.99 0.86 0.66
CA GLU A 41 18.73 1.69 -0.30
C GLU A 41 17.98 2.98 -0.65
N GLY A 42 16.66 3.01 -0.42
CA GLY A 42 15.78 4.15 -0.62
C GLY A 42 15.47 4.47 -2.08
N ALA A 43 15.60 3.51 -2.99
CA ALA A 43 15.41 3.73 -4.42
C ALA A 43 14.11 4.52 -4.73
N SER A 44 14.14 5.30 -5.79
CA SER A 44 13.03 6.18 -6.17
C SER A 44 12.49 5.77 -7.53
N LEU A 45 11.16 5.81 -7.68
CA LEU A 45 10.51 5.64 -8.97
C LEU A 45 10.67 6.92 -9.79
N ASN A 46 10.94 6.79 -11.09
CA ASN A 46 11.09 7.91 -12.01
C ASN A 46 10.30 7.64 -13.30
N PHE A 47 9.03 8.04 -13.32
CA PHE A 47 8.16 7.88 -14.49
C PHE A 47 8.43 8.90 -15.60
N ASP A 48 9.26 9.91 -15.34
CA ASP A 48 9.48 11.04 -16.24
C ASP A 48 10.51 10.74 -17.36
N GLU A 49 11.04 9.52 -17.46
CA GLU A 49 11.85 9.10 -18.61
C GLU A 49 11.04 9.05 -19.93
N VAL A 50 9.70 9.17 -19.86
CA VAL A 50 8.79 9.17 -21.02
C VAL A 50 8.14 10.56 -21.27
N GLY A 51 8.50 11.60 -20.52
CA GLY A 51 7.91 12.94 -20.59
C GLY A 51 8.92 14.08 -20.75
N MET A 52 8.55 15.14 -21.48
CA MET A 52 9.37 16.35 -21.58
C MET A 52 9.59 16.99 -20.20
N ARG A 53 10.84 16.99 -19.73
CA ARG A 53 11.23 17.77 -18.55
C ARG A 53 11.21 19.26 -18.87
N TYR A 54 10.59 20.06 -18.00
CA TYR A 54 11.13 21.39 -17.73
C TYR A 54 12.39 21.16 -16.91
N ASN A 55 13.55 21.15 -17.56
CA ASN A 55 14.82 21.13 -16.85
C ASN A 55 14.97 22.49 -16.17
N VAL A 56 14.54 22.56 -14.92
CA VAL A 56 14.84 23.71 -14.08
C VAL A 56 16.32 23.61 -13.74
N GLY A 57 17.11 24.57 -14.21
CA GLY A 57 18.53 24.64 -13.89
C GLY A 57 18.74 24.66 -12.37
N ILE A 58 19.81 24.03 -11.90
CA ILE A 58 20.21 24.04 -10.49
C ILE A 58 20.27 25.49 -9.97
N GLU A 59 20.61 26.44 -10.83
CA GLU A 59 20.63 27.87 -10.57
C GLU A 59 19.26 28.39 -10.09
N TRP A 60 18.17 27.98 -10.73
CA TRP A 60 16.83 28.42 -10.35
C TRP A 60 16.41 27.85 -9.00
N ILE A 61 16.77 26.59 -8.73
CA ILE A 61 16.50 25.93 -7.44
C ILE A 61 17.27 26.64 -6.31
N LEU A 62 18.54 26.96 -6.55
CA LEU A 62 19.38 27.71 -5.61
C LEU A 62 18.86 29.13 -5.37
N ILE A 63 18.37 29.81 -6.41
CA ILE A 63 17.77 31.15 -6.31
C ILE A 63 16.48 31.11 -5.47
N GLU A 64 15.60 30.12 -5.69
CA GLU A 64 14.34 30.01 -4.95
C GLU A 64 14.56 29.63 -3.48
N GLN A 65 15.53 28.75 -3.20
CA GLN A 65 15.94 28.41 -1.84
C GLN A 65 16.55 29.60 -1.10
N ALA A 66 17.38 30.41 -1.79
CA ALA A 66 17.91 31.65 -1.25
C ALA A 66 16.81 32.68 -0.95
N ARG A 67 15.77 32.78 -1.80
CA ARG A 67 14.58 33.61 -1.53
C ARG A 67 13.82 33.18 -0.28
N LEU A 68 13.74 31.87 -0.04
CA LEU A 68 13.11 31.30 1.17
C LEU A 68 14.01 31.39 2.42
N GLY A 69 15.24 31.89 2.29
CA GLY A 69 16.21 31.99 3.40
C GLY A 69 16.77 30.65 3.85
N CYS A 70 16.56 29.58 3.09
CA CYS A 70 17.08 28.25 3.39
C CYS A 70 18.51 28.13 2.88
N ARG A 71 19.48 27.93 3.77
CA ARG A 71 20.84 27.52 3.38
C ARG A 71 20.80 26.01 3.14
N PRO A 72 21.18 25.51 1.93
CA PRO A 72 21.28 24.08 1.71
C PRO A 72 22.28 23.50 2.70
N ASP A 73 21.77 22.73 3.66
CA ASP A 73 22.62 21.92 4.51
C ASP A 73 23.25 20.88 3.58
N GLY A 74 24.57 20.82 3.52
CA GLY A 74 25.35 20.10 2.52
C GLY A 74 25.26 18.57 2.62
N GLY A 75 24.09 18.03 2.95
CA GLY A 75 23.78 16.61 2.97
C GLY A 75 23.33 16.13 1.60
N GLY A 76 24.29 15.74 0.75
CA GLY A 76 23.99 14.92 -0.42
C GLY A 76 23.45 13.54 0.00
N ARG A 77 22.69 12.91 -0.88
CA ARG A 77 22.33 11.51 -0.75
C ARG A 77 23.37 10.67 -1.48
N SER A 78 23.82 9.56 -0.89
CA SER A 78 24.60 8.57 -1.64
C SER A 78 23.73 7.91 -2.70
N ASP A 79 24.29 7.71 -3.89
CA ASP A 79 23.59 6.98 -4.95
C ASP A 79 23.24 5.57 -4.44
N PRO A 80 22.01 5.09 -4.73
CA PRO A 80 21.60 3.75 -4.35
C PRO A 80 22.46 2.69 -5.05
N HIS A 81 22.48 1.49 -4.49
CA HIS A 81 23.15 0.36 -5.14
C HIS A 81 22.59 0.12 -6.56
N PRO A 82 23.41 -0.20 -7.59
CA PRO A 82 22.94 -0.41 -8.97
C PRO A 82 21.79 -1.40 -9.10
N ASP A 83 21.83 -2.52 -8.36
CA ASP A 83 20.73 -3.49 -8.30
C ASP A 83 19.40 -2.87 -7.81
N ALA A 84 19.44 -1.90 -6.89
CA ALA A 84 18.24 -1.22 -6.41
C ALA A 84 17.66 -0.28 -7.48
N ASP A 85 18.52 0.40 -8.24
CA ASP A 85 18.09 1.20 -9.40
C ASP A 85 17.47 0.33 -10.50
N ILE A 86 18.04 -0.84 -10.76
CA ILE A 86 17.47 -1.80 -11.73
C ILE A 86 16.07 -2.25 -11.28
N VAL A 87 15.87 -2.51 -9.98
CA VAL A 87 14.55 -2.85 -9.44
C VAL A 87 13.57 -1.69 -9.62
N ALA A 88 13.98 -0.45 -9.34
CA ALA A 88 13.14 0.73 -9.51
C ALA A 88 12.81 1.00 -11.00
N ALA A 89 13.77 0.85 -11.90
CA ALA A 89 13.59 0.99 -13.34
C ALA A 89 12.62 -0.06 -13.88
N ALA A 90 12.81 -1.34 -13.50
CA ALA A 90 11.91 -2.42 -13.90
C ALA A 90 10.48 -2.21 -13.39
N LEU A 91 10.32 -1.68 -12.18
CA LEU A 91 9.01 -1.35 -11.61
C LEU A 91 8.37 -0.13 -12.29
N THR A 92 9.17 0.84 -12.75
CA THR A 92 8.70 2.04 -13.45
C THR A 92 8.05 1.69 -14.79
N VAL A 93 8.58 0.68 -15.49
CA VAL A 93 8.05 0.20 -16.78
C VAL A 93 7.05 -0.95 -16.65
N LEU A 94 6.44 -1.12 -15.47
CA LEU A 94 5.45 -2.17 -15.23
C LEU A 94 4.30 -2.05 -16.25
N PRO A 95 3.92 -3.14 -16.95
CA PRO A 95 2.85 -3.09 -17.94
C PRO A 95 1.48 -2.73 -17.32
N GLU A 96 0.63 -2.07 -18.12
CA GLU A 96 -0.75 -1.71 -17.72
C GLU A 96 -1.60 -2.95 -17.37
N ALA A 97 -1.31 -4.11 -17.98
CA ALA A 97 -1.97 -5.38 -17.65
C ALA A 97 -1.82 -5.75 -16.16
N TYR A 98 -0.75 -5.28 -15.51
CA TYR A 98 -0.47 -5.50 -14.09
C TYR A 98 -0.72 -4.25 -13.23
N GLY A 99 -1.34 -3.20 -13.80
CA GLY A 99 -1.73 -1.98 -13.10
C GLY A 99 -0.77 -0.79 -13.27
N GLY A 100 0.26 -0.92 -14.12
CA GLY A 100 1.05 0.22 -14.59
C GLY A 100 1.71 1.05 -13.47
N ALA A 101 1.81 2.36 -13.70
CA ALA A 101 2.44 3.29 -12.77
C ALA A 101 1.75 3.33 -11.39
N GLY A 102 0.42 3.20 -11.35
CA GLY A 102 -0.33 3.18 -10.09
C GLY A 102 0.01 1.98 -9.22
N MET A 103 0.17 0.80 -9.83
CA MET A 103 0.61 -0.40 -9.12
C MET A 103 2.08 -0.30 -8.71
N ALA A 104 2.95 0.26 -9.55
CA ALA A 104 4.35 0.51 -9.23
C ALA A 104 4.50 1.37 -7.96
N ILE A 105 3.75 2.47 -7.86
CA ILE A 105 3.69 3.31 -6.66
C ILE A 105 3.21 2.50 -5.46
N THR A 106 2.12 1.74 -5.62
CA THR A 106 1.55 0.93 -4.54
C THR A 106 2.56 -0.09 -4.01
N ILE A 107 3.31 -0.77 -4.88
CA ILE A 107 4.38 -1.71 -4.53
C ILE A 107 5.50 -0.98 -3.76
N ALA A 108 5.96 0.17 -4.24
CA ALA A 108 7.01 0.94 -3.59
C ALA A 108 6.59 1.41 -2.18
N GLU A 109 5.37 1.91 -2.00
CA GLU A 109 4.88 2.32 -0.67
C GLU A 109 4.72 1.12 0.29
N CYS A 110 4.22 0.01 -0.22
CA CYS A 110 4.17 -1.25 0.53
C CYS A 110 5.58 -1.69 0.97
N ALA A 111 6.57 -1.57 0.08
CA ALA A 111 7.93 -1.96 0.33
C ALA A 111 8.60 -1.08 1.40
N ARG A 112 8.42 0.25 1.33
CA ARG A 112 8.93 1.20 2.33
C ARG A 112 8.38 0.93 3.73
N THR A 113 7.12 0.53 3.82
CA THR A 113 6.47 0.23 5.11
C THR A 113 6.67 -1.21 5.57
N GLY A 114 7.24 -2.07 4.72
CA GLY A 114 7.36 -3.49 4.95
C GLY A 114 6.01 -4.23 4.98
N ARG A 115 4.91 -3.61 4.52
CA ARG A 115 3.55 -4.15 4.61
C ARG A 115 3.05 -4.58 3.23
N MET A 116 2.23 -5.61 3.20
CA MET A 116 1.50 -6.00 1.99
C MET A 116 0.10 -5.34 1.98
N PRO A 117 -0.54 -5.22 0.81
CA PRO A 117 -1.93 -4.74 0.74
C PRO A 117 -2.84 -5.57 1.64
N ASP A 118 -3.75 -4.93 2.38
CA ASP A 118 -4.71 -5.62 3.21
C ASP A 118 -5.70 -6.42 2.33
N CYS A 119 -5.73 -7.73 2.53
CA CYS A 119 -6.62 -8.66 1.85
C CYS A 119 -7.85 -9.03 2.69
N MET A 120 -8.01 -8.39 3.85
CA MET A 120 -9.07 -8.57 4.83
C MET A 120 -9.25 -10.06 5.25
N PRO A 121 -8.22 -10.70 5.84
CA PRO A 121 -8.28 -12.12 6.19
C PRO A 121 -9.36 -12.41 7.25
N ASN A 122 -9.51 -11.52 8.23
CA ASN A 122 -10.44 -11.66 9.36
C ASN A 122 -11.69 -10.77 9.22
N ALA A 123 -12.14 -10.54 7.98
CA ALA A 123 -13.29 -9.68 7.72
C ALA A 123 -14.57 -10.27 8.34
N VAL A 124 -15.25 -9.46 9.15
CA VAL A 124 -16.59 -9.77 9.66
C VAL A 124 -17.52 -8.68 9.16
N ALA A 125 -18.62 -9.08 8.50
CA ALA A 125 -19.63 -8.14 8.04
C ALA A 125 -20.27 -7.44 9.26
N ARG A 126 -20.28 -6.11 9.26
CA ARG A 126 -20.87 -5.29 10.31
C ARG A 126 -21.82 -4.27 9.72
N CYS A 127 -22.92 -4.04 10.43
CA CYS A 127 -23.83 -2.93 10.21
C CYS A 127 -23.70 -2.01 11.43
N ALA A 128 -23.26 -0.78 11.22
CA ALA A 128 -23.06 0.18 12.29
C ALA A 128 -23.73 1.53 11.93
N PRO A 129 -24.20 2.30 12.92
CA PRO A 129 -24.64 3.68 12.69
C PRO A 129 -23.53 4.48 12.01
N ARG A 130 -23.92 5.34 11.06
CA ARG A 130 -23.00 6.26 10.37
C ARG A 130 -22.36 7.26 11.34
N GLY A 131 -23.10 7.65 12.38
CA GLY A 131 -22.67 8.60 13.39
C GLY A 131 -23.16 8.22 14.78
N TRP A 132 -22.46 8.75 15.79
CA TRP A 132 -22.80 8.61 17.19
C TRP A 132 -22.83 9.99 17.84
N ARG A 133 -23.85 10.25 18.67
CA ARG A 133 -23.98 11.49 19.45
C ARG A 133 -23.94 11.18 20.94
N ARG A 134 -23.20 12.01 21.68
CA ARG A 134 -23.11 11.90 23.15
C ARG A 134 -24.22 12.72 23.81
N HIS A 135 -24.93 12.08 24.73
CA HIS A 135 -25.92 12.70 25.60
C HIS A 135 -25.59 12.43 27.07
N LYS A 136 -26.28 13.11 27.99
CA LYS A 136 -26.08 12.96 29.45
C LYS A 136 -26.22 11.53 29.96
N THR A 137 -27.04 10.70 29.30
CA THR A 137 -27.32 9.31 29.65
C THR A 137 -26.48 8.28 28.88
N GLY A 138 -25.61 8.72 27.96
CA GLY A 138 -24.76 7.82 27.17
C GLY A 138 -24.64 8.22 25.70
N THR A 139 -24.10 7.31 24.91
CA THR A 139 -23.90 7.49 23.46
C THR A 139 -25.05 6.87 22.70
N TYR A 140 -25.64 7.61 21.78
CA TYR A 140 -26.76 7.18 20.96
C TYR A 140 -26.41 7.29 19.48
N ALA A 141 -26.98 6.43 18.66
CA ALA A 141 -26.84 6.52 17.22
C ALA A 141 -27.41 7.84 16.70
N GLU A 142 -26.70 8.48 15.78
CA GLU A 142 -27.16 9.70 15.13
C GLU A 142 -28.43 9.43 14.31
N ARG A 143 -29.36 10.38 14.37
CA ARG A 143 -30.65 10.31 13.69
C ARG A 143 -30.73 11.42 12.65
N GLU A 144 -31.26 11.10 11.49
CA GLU A 144 -31.51 12.05 10.40
C GLU A 144 -32.97 11.92 9.95
N TYR A 145 -33.57 13.02 9.48
CA TYR A 145 -34.91 12.94 8.91
C TYR A 145 -34.83 12.38 7.50
N TRP A 146 -35.67 11.39 7.16
CA TRP A 146 -35.64 10.74 5.85
C TRP A 146 -36.02 11.69 4.72
N THR A 147 -35.17 11.77 3.70
CA THR A 147 -35.39 12.56 2.48
C THR A 147 -35.27 11.72 1.20
N GLY A 148 -35.10 10.40 1.34
CA GLY A 148 -34.78 9.49 0.22
C GLY A 148 -35.99 8.95 -0.56
N PRO A 149 -35.76 8.32 -1.72
CA PRO A 149 -36.80 7.65 -2.50
C PRO A 149 -37.20 6.32 -1.83
N GLY A 150 -38.50 6.10 -1.59
CA GLY A 150 -39.00 4.87 -0.98
C GLY A 150 -40.39 5.02 -0.38
N ARG A 151 -41.12 3.90 -0.26
CA ARG A 151 -42.49 3.86 0.29
C ARG A 151 -42.44 3.84 1.82
N TRP A 152 -42.06 4.94 2.45
CA TRP A 152 -42.50 5.15 3.83
C TRP A 152 -43.98 5.52 3.80
N PRO A 153 -44.86 4.89 4.61
CA PRO A 153 -46.27 5.23 4.55
C PRO A 153 -46.43 6.71 4.94
N SER A 154 -47.08 7.51 4.10
CA SER A 154 -47.21 8.97 4.28
C SER A 154 -47.79 9.36 5.65
N THR A 155 -48.60 8.48 6.25
CA THR A 155 -49.16 8.62 7.60
C THR A 155 -48.10 8.66 8.72
N TRP A 156 -46.93 8.04 8.48
CA TRP A 156 -45.82 7.91 9.43
C TRP A 156 -44.70 8.94 9.16
N LEU A 157 -44.85 9.83 8.18
CA LEU A 157 -43.95 10.99 8.01
C LEU A 157 -44.35 12.18 8.91
N SER A 158 -45.39 12.04 9.73
CA SER A 158 -45.71 13.06 10.74
C SER A 158 -44.53 13.21 11.70
N ASP A 159 -43.94 14.41 11.70
CA ASP A 159 -42.78 14.95 12.46
C ASP A 159 -41.96 13.93 13.30
N LYS A 160 -42.55 13.34 14.34
CA LYS A 160 -41.88 12.42 15.27
C LYS A 160 -41.44 11.06 14.70
N TYR A 161 -42.06 10.59 13.61
CA TYR A 161 -41.81 9.25 13.06
C TYR A 161 -40.91 9.24 11.80
N GLY A 162 -40.53 10.42 11.29
CA GLY A 162 -39.70 10.56 10.09
C GLY A 162 -38.18 10.43 10.32
N TYR A 163 -37.74 10.13 11.54
CA TYR A 163 -36.31 9.99 11.84
C TYR A 163 -35.81 8.57 11.57
N VAL A 164 -34.73 8.46 10.79
CA VAL A 164 -33.98 7.22 10.54
C VAL A 164 -32.60 7.25 11.21
N CYS A 165 -32.04 6.07 11.45
CA CYS A 165 -30.62 5.91 11.76
C CYS A 165 -29.90 5.52 10.47
N PRO A 166 -29.15 6.42 9.82
CA PRO A 166 -28.33 6.03 8.67
C PRO A 166 -27.27 5.03 9.14
N VAL A 167 -27.14 3.91 8.43
CA VAL A 167 -26.17 2.85 8.72
C VAL A 167 -25.15 2.71 7.60
N THR A 168 -23.96 2.26 7.98
CA THR A 168 -22.88 1.88 7.07
C THR A 168 -22.60 0.40 7.23
N TYR A 169 -22.47 -0.31 6.11
CA TYR A 169 -22.03 -1.70 6.08
C TYR A 169 -20.52 -1.74 5.80
N THR A 170 -19.79 -2.53 6.58
CA THR A 170 -18.35 -2.75 6.39
C THR A 170 -18.04 -4.23 6.47
N GLY A 171 -16.92 -4.65 5.87
CA GLY A 171 -16.54 -6.06 5.82
C GLY A 171 -17.54 -6.91 5.04
N THR A 172 -18.26 -6.30 4.10
CA THR A 172 -19.21 -7.00 3.24
C THR A 172 -18.47 -7.93 2.27
N ALA A 173 -19.17 -8.89 1.67
CA ALA A 173 -18.59 -9.75 0.64
C ALA A 173 -18.02 -8.93 -0.54
N VAL A 174 -18.58 -7.76 -0.82
CA VAL A 174 -18.07 -6.84 -1.85
C VAL A 174 -16.74 -6.22 -1.43
N ASP A 175 -16.62 -5.75 -0.19
CA ASP A 175 -15.39 -5.17 0.36
C ASP A 175 -14.26 -6.21 0.36
N VAL A 176 -14.55 -7.41 0.88
CA VAL A 176 -13.62 -8.53 0.91
C VAL A 176 -13.21 -8.94 -0.51
N GLY A 177 -14.16 -9.03 -1.43
CA GLY A 177 -13.88 -9.35 -2.82
C GLY A 177 -12.98 -8.30 -3.49
N ARG A 178 -13.19 -7.00 -3.20
CA ARG A 178 -12.36 -5.91 -3.71
C ARG A 178 -10.93 -6.00 -3.15
N ALA A 179 -10.79 -6.15 -1.84
CA ALA A 179 -9.49 -6.25 -1.18
C ALA A 179 -8.66 -7.44 -1.70
N ARG A 180 -9.28 -8.61 -1.83
CA ARG A 180 -8.62 -9.81 -2.37
C ARG A 180 -8.22 -9.66 -3.83
N ARG A 181 -9.04 -9.03 -4.67
CA ARG A 181 -8.67 -8.74 -6.07
C ARG A 181 -7.50 -7.77 -6.15
N ALA A 182 -7.49 -6.71 -5.34
CA ALA A 182 -6.37 -5.77 -5.27
C ALA A 182 -5.07 -6.47 -4.83
N TYR A 183 -5.16 -7.33 -3.81
CA TYR A 183 -4.02 -8.15 -3.38
C TYR A 183 -3.50 -9.07 -4.50
N LEU A 184 -4.39 -9.77 -5.21
CA LEU A 184 -3.99 -10.65 -6.31
C LEU A 184 -3.38 -9.88 -7.48
N GLN A 185 -3.88 -8.68 -7.77
CA GLN A 185 -3.30 -7.81 -8.79
C GLN A 185 -1.87 -7.39 -8.40
N TRP A 186 -1.68 -6.96 -7.15
CA TRP A 186 -0.35 -6.67 -6.59
C TRP A 186 0.57 -7.91 -6.62
N TRP A 187 0.07 -9.08 -6.27
CA TRP A 187 0.82 -10.34 -6.31
C TRP A 187 1.24 -10.70 -7.75
N SER A 188 0.35 -10.50 -8.73
CA SER A 188 0.66 -10.72 -10.15
C SER A 188 1.71 -9.74 -10.68
N ALA A 189 1.68 -8.49 -10.24
CA ALA A 189 2.69 -7.49 -10.59
C ALA A 189 4.07 -7.84 -10.02
N LEU A 190 4.14 -8.37 -8.80
CA LEU A 190 5.40 -8.89 -8.25
C LEU A 190 5.91 -10.11 -9.02
N LEU A 191 5.01 -10.99 -9.46
CA LEU A 191 5.39 -12.14 -10.29
C LEU A 191 5.97 -11.69 -11.63
N GLU A 192 5.36 -10.69 -12.27
CA GLU A 192 5.87 -10.09 -13.51
C GLU A 192 7.24 -9.46 -13.29
N LEU A 193 7.39 -8.62 -12.26
CA LEU A 193 8.65 -7.99 -11.91
C LEU A 193 9.77 -9.03 -11.73
N ARG A 194 9.46 -10.13 -11.02
CA ARG A 194 10.38 -11.25 -10.85
C ARG A 194 10.76 -11.86 -12.19
N HIS A 195 9.81 -12.09 -13.09
CA HIS A 195 10.07 -12.66 -14.41
C HIS A 195 11.00 -11.74 -15.24
N CYS A 196 10.70 -10.45 -15.28
CA CYS A 196 11.52 -9.44 -15.96
C CYS A 196 12.97 -9.43 -15.45
N LEU A 197 13.16 -9.38 -14.13
CA LEU A 197 14.49 -9.37 -13.52
C LEU A 197 15.24 -10.70 -13.71
N SER A 198 14.53 -11.82 -13.80
CA SER A 198 15.14 -13.14 -14.01
C SER A 198 15.68 -13.32 -15.43
N ILE A 199 14.98 -12.78 -16.44
CA ILE A 199 15.42 -12.86 -17.84
C ILE A 199 16.66 -11.99 -18.08
N GLY A 200 16.68 -10.79 -17.48
CA GLY A 200 17.76 -9.82 -17.73
C GLY A 200 19.12 -10.17 -17.16
N ARG A 201 19.23 -11.15 -16.23
CA ARG A 201 20.44 -11.45 -15.42
C ARG A 201 21.18 -10.19 -14.97
N SER A 202 20.43 -9.17 -14.58
CA SER A 202 20.92 -7.81 -14.42
C SER A 202 21.40 -7.50 -13.00
N LEU A 203 21.08 -8.35 -12.03
CA LEU A 203 21.46 -8.16 -10.63
C LEU A 203 22.87 -8.72 -10.38
N SER A 204 23.72 -7.88 -9.80
CA SER A 204 25.14 -8.17 -9.54
C SER A 204 25.37 -8.82 -8.18
N ALA A 205 24.55 -8.48 -7.19
CA ALA A 205 24.71 -8.92 -5.80
C ALA A 205 23.62 -9.90 -5.34
N PHE A 206 22.56 -10.06 -6.13
CA PHE A 206 21.43 -10.91 -5.79
C PHE A 206 21.14 -11.97 -6.84
N ARG A 207 20.73 -13.15 -6.37
CA ARG A 207 20.14 -14.20 -7.20
C ARG A 207 18.68 -14.38 -6.81
N LEU A 208 17.78 -14.15 -7.75
CA LEU A 208 16.35 -14.33 -7.53
C LEU A 208 15.99 -15.81 -7.41
N THR A 209 15.30 -16.15 -6.32
CA THR A 209 14.71 -17.47 -6.08
C THR A 209 13.24 -17.51 -6.50
N ASP A 210 12.59 -18.67 -6.42
CA ASP A 210 11.12 -18.81 -6.59
C ASP A 210 10.32 -18.34 -5.37
N ALA A 211 10.98 -17.82 -4.32
CA ALA A 211 10.29 -17.34 -3.13
C ALA A 211 9.37 -16.15 -3.46
N MET A 212 8.09 -16.32 -3.14
CA MET A 212 7.01 -15.36 -3.37
C MET A 212 6.16 -15.22 -2.09
N PRO A 213 5.52 -14.06 -1.88
CA PRO A 213 4.45 -13.92 -0.89
C PRO A 213 3.37 -14.99 -1.07
N ARG A 214 2.71 -15.38 0.03
CA ARG A 214 1.59 -16.33 -0.02
C ARG A 214 0.51 -15.79 -0.96
N ARG A 215 0.03 -16.60 -1.90
CA ARG A 215 -0.95 -16.14 -2.90
C ARG A 215 -2.34 -15.86 -2.31
N GLU A 216 -2.75 -16.64 -1.30
CA GLU A 216 -4.08 -16.57 -0.70
C GLU A 216 -3.99 -16.57 0.83
N PRO A 217 -3.40 -15.52 1.46
CA PRO A 217 -3.16 -15.48 2.90
C PRO A 217 -4.45 -15.56 3.75
N TRP A 218 -5.60 -15.22 3.17
CA TRP A 218 -6.91 -15.31 3.84
C TRP A 218 -7.48 -16.74 3.93
N LYS A 219 -6.79 -17.76 3.40
CA LYS A 219 -7.21 -19.16 3.53
C LYS A 219 -6.67 -19.83 4.80
N ASP A 220 -5.66 -19.25 5.41
CA ASP A 220 -5.14 -19.75 6.67
C ASP A 220 -6.23 -19.61 7.73
N LYS A 221 -6.51 -20.72 8.43
CA LYS A 221 -7.44 -20.69 9.55
C LYS A 221 -6.76 -19.92 10.68
N ALA A 222 -7.36 -18.81 11.09
CA ALA A 222 -7.08 -18.19 12.38
C ALA A 222 -7.47 -19.13 13.54
#